data_AF-A0A4Q3ABW8-F1
#
_entry.id   AF-A0A4Q3ABW8-F1
#
_cell.length_a   1.000
_cell.length_b   1.000
_cell.length_c   1.000
_cell.angle_alpha   90.00
_cell.angle_beta   90.00
_cell.angle_gamma   90.00
#
_symmetry.space_group_name_H-M   'P 1'
#
loop_
_entity.id
_entity.type
_entity.pdbx_description
1 polymer ?
#
loop_
_entity_poly.entity_id
_entity_poly.type
_entity_poly.pdbx_seq_one_letter_code
_entity_poly.pdbx_strand_id
1 'polypeptide(L)'
;MARLIAVPLISTLLISAMLLVLDRMLRLFDFVASEGGPVSVVWQMLANLLPEYLGLGIPIGLMLGILLAFRRLATTSELDVLRAVGMSYGRMLRVPFMYALALAALNLAIVGYIQPYARYNYEGLRFELRTGALGASIKVGEFTNMGDRMTLRIEESKNEGRDLSGIFVNARAPGGDIVSATAEKGQFLRTDDPDVIIFRLTKGTLIHQSPKFDVPRVLTFDAHDLPIDLPKFEQFRQRGERNLELTLPELARIGGDDSKSETERDTSRS
;
A
#
# COMPACT_ATOMS: atom_id res chain seq x y z
N MET A 1 0.59 33.33 26.08
CA MET A 1 -0.04 33.01 24.79
C MET A 1 0.63 31.87 24.03
N ALA A 2 1.85 32.01 23.50
CA ALA A 2 2.49 30.97 22.68
C ALA A 2 2.57 29.58 23.37
N ARG A 3 3.05 29.53 24.62
CA ARG A 3 3.10 28.30 25.42
C ARG A 3 1.71 27.72 25.74
N LEU A 4 0.67 28.57 25.83
CA LEU A 4 -0.71 28.12 26.07
C LEU A 4 -1.32 27.44 24.84
N ILE A 5 -0.89 27.80 23.63
CA ILE A 5 -1.32 27.19 22.37
C ILE A 5 -0.49 25.92 22.08
N ALA A 6 0.84 26.00 22.25
CA ALA A 6 1.76 24.92 21.91
C ALA A 6 1.48 23.62 22.67
N VAL A 7 1.17 23.69 23.97
CA VAL A 7 0.89 22.49 24.78
C VAL A 7 -0.33 21.73 24.25
N PRO A 8 -1.55 22.30 24.17
CA PRO A 8 -2.71 21.58 23.65
C PRO A 8 -2.58 21.22 22.16
N LEU A 9 -1.88 22.01 21.35
CA LEU A 9 -1.56 21.64 19.96
C LEU A 9 -0.73 20.35 19.89
N ILE A 10 0.38 20.28 20.63
CA ILE A 10 1.24 19.09 20.63
C ILE A 10 0.52 17.90 21.25
N SER A 11 -0.25 18.11 22.32
CA SER A 11 -1.05 17.05 22.94
C SER A 11 -2.07 16.47 21.97
N THR A 12 -2.80 17.32 21.23
CA THR A 12 -3.79 16.84 20.25
C THR A 12 -3.14 16.09 19.10
N LEU A 13 -2.01 16.60 18.56
CA LEU A 13 -1.23 15.89 17.55
C LEU A 13 -0.71 14.54 18.03
N LEU A 14 -0.18 14.48 19.26
CA LEU A 14 0.33 13.25 19.86
C LEU A 14 -0.80 12.23 20.06
N ILE A 15 -1.95 12.66 20.57
CA ILE A 15 -3.13 11.81 20.74
C ILE A 15 -3.60 11.29 19.38
N SER A 16 -3.70 12.15 18.37
CA SER A 16 -4.05 11.74 17.01
C SER A 16 -3.05 10.73 16.42
N ALA A 17 -1.75 10.93 16.64
CA ALA A 17 -0.72 9.99 16.20
C ALA A 17 -0.83 8.63 16.93
N MET A 18 -1.07 8.63 18.24
CA MET A 18 -1.31 7.38 18.98
C MET A 18 -2.57 6.66 18.51
N LEU A 19 -3.66 7.39 18.28
CA LEU A 19 -4.91 6.83 17.75
C LEU A 19 -4.70 6.23 16.36
N LEU A 20 -3.94 6.89 15.49
CA LEU A 20 -3.54 6.32 14.21
C LEU A 20 -2.79 5.02 14.38
N VAL A 21 -1.78 4.99 15.25
CA VAL A 21 -0.96 3.78 15.45
C VAL A 21 -1.87 2.66 15.92
N LEU A 22 -2.71 2.88 16.92
CA LEU A 22 -3.62 1.86 17.43
C LEU A 22 -4.63 1.39 16.37
N ASP A 23 -5.27 2.30 15.65
CA ASP A 23 -6.28 1.97 14.63
C ASP A 23 -5.67 1.23 13.43
N ARG A 24 -4.46 1.60 12.99
CA ARG A 24 -3.83 1.00 11.80
C ARG A 24 -2.96 -0.21 12.12
N MET A 25 -2.39 -0.32 13.32
CA MET A 25 -1.44 -1.36 13.67
C MET A 25 -2.04 -2.75 13.48
N LEU A 26 -3.20 -3.06 14.07
CA LEU A 26 -3.81 -4.40 13.94
C LEU A 26 -4.05 -4.79 12.48
N ARG A 27 -4.64 -3.88 11.70
CA ARG A 27 -4.93 -4.16 10.27
C ARG A 27 -3.66 -4.35 9.44
N LEU A 28 -2.60 -3.62 9.73
CA LEU A 28 -1.32 -3.79 9.03
C LEU A 28 -0.60 -5.06 9.47
N PHE A 29 -0.68 -5.42 10.76
CA PHE A 29 -0.17 -6.69 11.26
C PHE A 29 -0.87 -7.87 10.59
N ASP A 30 -2.21 -7.87 10.56
CA ASP A 30 -2.99 -8.92 9.91
C ASP A 30 -2.66 -9.03 8.42
N PHE A 31 -2.56 -7.88 7.74
CA PHE A 31 -2.16 -7.82 6.33
C PHE A 31 -0.77 -8.42 6.12
N VAL A 32 0.26 -7.92 6.81
CA VAL A 32 1.64 -8.40 6.65
C VAL A 32 1.77 -9.87 7.02
N ALA A 33 1.12 -10.32 8.10
CA ALA A 33 1.12 -11.73 8.52
C ALA A 33 0.42 -12.64 7.49
N SER A 34 -0.70 -12.19 6.92
CA SER A 34 -1.43 -12.95 5.89
C SER A 34 -0.65 -13.10 4.58
N GLU A 35 0.14 -12.09 4.23
CA GLU A 35 1.00 -12.07 3.04
C GLU A 35 2.41 -12.67 3.32
N GLY A 36 2.67 -13.17 4.54
CA GLY A 36 3.94 -13.83 4.89
C GLY A 36 5.15 -12.88 4.97
N GLY A 37 4.93 -11.57 5.14
CA GLY A 37 5.99 -10.58 5.20
C GLY A 37 6.63 -10.41 6.58
N PRO A 38 7.84 -9.82 6.65
CA PRO A 38 8.48 -9.50 7.93
C PRO A 38 7.69 -8.47 8.74
N VAL A 39 7.53 -8.69 10.04
CA VAL A 39 6.84 -7.76 10.96
C VAL A 39 7.47 -6.35 10.94
N SER A 40 8.76 -6.23 10.64
CA SER A 40 9.44 -4.93 10.50
C SER A 40 8.83 -4.04 9.40
N VAL A 41 8.19 -4.63 8.39
CA VAL A 41 7.53 -3.89 7.30
C VAL A 41 6.30 -3.13 7.81
N VAL A 42 5.63 -3.61 8.87
CA VAL A 42 4.50 -2.90 9.49
C VAL A 42 4.90 -1.49 9.92
N TRP A 43 6.09 -1.34 10.52
CA TRP A 43 6.61 -0.04 10.96
C TRP A 43 6.90 0.89 9.78
N GLN A 44 7.38 0.35 8.66
CA GLN A 44 7.61 1.13 7.44
C GLN A 44 6.29 1.58 6.82
N MET A 45 5.28 0.71 6.77
CA MET A 45 3.94 1.06 6.29
C MET A 45 3.28 2.12 7.19
N LEU A 46 3.39 2.00 8.52
CA LEU A 46 2.93 3.01 9.48
C LEU A 46 3.65 4.35 9.28
N ALA A 47 4.98 4.33 9.12
CA ALA A 47 5.75 5.54 8.90
C ALA A 47 5.34 6.27 7.62
N ASN A 48 5.03 5.52 6.56
CA ASN A 48 4.54 6.08 5.30
C ASN A 48 3.09 6.62 5.37
N LEU A 49 2.30 6.22 6.38
CA LEU A 49 0.97 6.79 6.63
C LEU A 49 1.02 8.09 7.46
N LEU A 50 2.06 8.30 8.26
CA LEU A 50 2.18 9.50 9.12
C LEU A 50 1.98 10.83 8.38
N PRO A 51 2.58 11.07 7.21
CA PRO A 51 2.43 12.34 6.49
C PRO A 51 0.99 12.69 6.15
N GLU A 52 0.20 11.71 5.70
CA GLU A 52 -1.22 11.90 5.36
C GLU A 52 -2.03 12.32 6.60
N TYR A 53 -1.80 11.65 7.73
CA TYR A 53 -2.53 11.94 8.96
C TYR A 53 -2.05 13.19 9.67
N LEU A 54 -0.77 13.55 9.56
CA LEU A 54 -0.29 14.87 9.98
C LEU A 54 -0.89 15.98 9.12
N GLY A 55 -1.08 15.71 7.82
CA GLY A 55 -1.81 16.56 6.88
C GLY A 55 -3.18 16.97 7.43
N LEU A 56 -3.94 16.00 7.94
CA LEU A 56 -5.26 16.20 8.54
C LEU A 56 -5.20 16.68 10.00
N GLY A 57 -4.22 16.21 10.76
CA GLY A 57 -4.10 16.44 12.20
C GLY A 57 -3.61 17.85 12.56
N ILE A 58 -2.74 18.45 11.74
CA ILE A 58 -2.21 19.80 11.99
C ILE A 58 -3.31 20.87 12.05
N PRO A 59 -4.25 20.96 11.08
CA PRO A 59 -5.35 21.92 11.16
C PRO A 59 -6.24 21.73 12.39
N ILE A 60 -6.58 20.47 12.70
CA ILE A 60 -7.43 20.13 13.84
C ILE A 60 -6.73 20.47 15.16
N GLY A 61 -5.46 20.09 15.30
CA GLY A 61 -4.66 20.38 16.48
C GLY A 61 -4.44 21.87 16.68
N LEU A 62 -4.26 22.64 15.60
CA LEU A 62 -4.17 24.10 15.65
C LEU A 62 -5.49 24.72 16.13
N MET A 63 -6.62 24.28 15.56
CA MET A 63 -7.94 24.75 15.97
C MET A 63 -8.18 24.50 17.46
N LEU A 64 -7.95 23.26 17.92
CA LEU A 64 -8.12 22.88 19.32
C LEU A 64 -7.12 23.59 20.24
N GLY A 65 -5.86 23.73 19.81
CA GLY A 65 -4.83 24.42 20.57
C GLY A 65 -5.17 25.89 20.81
N ILE A 66 -5.62 26.59 19.77
CA ILE A 66 -6.08 27.99 19.89
C ILE A 66 -7.33 28.06 20.76
N LEU A 67 -8.34 27.22 20.51
CA LEU A 67 -9.60 27.22 21.26
C LEU A 67 -9.36 27.00 22.76
N LEU A 68 -8.55 26.01 23.13
CA LEU A 68 -8.23 25.71 24.52
C LEU A 68 -7.41 26.81 25.19
N ALA A 69 -6.47 27.42 24.47
CA ALA A 69 -5.69 28.55 24.97
C ALA A 69 -6.59 29.76 25.28
N PHE A 70 -7.48 30.12 24.36
CA PHE A 70 -8.43 31.23 24.56
C PHE A 70 -9.47 30.90 25.64
N ARG A 71 -9.97 29.65 25.67
CA ARG A 71 -10.86 29.19 26.74
C ARG A 71 -10.21 29.39 28.11
N ARG A 72 -8.93 28.99 28.26
CA ARG A 72 -8.20 29.16 29.51
C ARG A 72 -8.07 30.62 29.92
N LEU A 73 -7.70 31.50 28.98
CA LEU A 73 -7.62 32.95 29.22
C LEU A 73 -8.96 33.56 29.63
N ALA A 74 -10.06 33.10 29.01
CA ALA A 74 -11.40 33.55 29.36
C ALA A 74 -11.81 33.06 30.76
N THR A 75 -11.58 31.79 31.09
CA THR A 75 -11.96 31.23 32.40
C THR A 75 -11.14 31.78 33.58
N THR A 76 -9.93 32.27 33.31
CA THR A 76 -9.04 32.87 34.33
C THR A 76 -9.23 34.38 34.46
N SER A 77 -10.19 34.97 33.74
CA SER A 77 -10.37 36.43 33.62
C SER A 77 -9.14 37.19 33.09
N GLU A 78 -8.08 36.50 32.65
CA GLU A 78 -6.88 37.12 32.05
C GLU A 78 -7.25 37.86 30.76
N LEU A 79 -8.24 37.34 30.02
CA LEU A 79 -8.77 38.00 28.82
C LEU A 79 -9.36 39.39 29.13
N ASP A 80 -10.09 39.52 30.24
CA ASP A 80 -10.75 40.76 30.64
C ASP A 80 -9.74 41.77 31.20
N VAL A 81 -8.75 41.29 31.97
CA VAL A 81 -7.62 42.11 32.43
C VAL A 81 -6.82 42.66 31.25
N LEU A 82 -6.49 41.83 30.26
CA LEU A 82 -5.76 42.28 29.06
C LEU A 82 -6.54 43.36 28.31
N ARG A 83 -7.87 43.26 28.24
CA ARG A 83 -8.71 44.30 27.65
C ARG A 83 -8.79 45.57 28.49
N ALA A 84 -8.85 45.45 29.82
CA ALA A 84 -8.86 46.59 30.73
C ALA A 84 -7.56 47.43 30.64
N VAL A 85 -6.42 46.80 30.32
CA VAL A 85 -5.14 47.49 30.07
C VAL A 85 -5.02 48.01 28.63
N GLY A 86 -6.12 47.98 27.85
CA GLY A 86 -6.19 48.56 26.49
C GLY A 86 -5.60 47.66 25.39
N MET A 87 -5.39 46.36 25.63
CA MET A 87 -4.92 45.46 24.58
C MET A 87 -6.06 45.15 23.60
N SER A 88 -5.90 45.58 22.35
CA SER A 88 -6.83 45.23 21.27
C SER A 88 -6.78 43.75 20.91
N TYR A 89 -7.92 43.19 20.47
CA TYR A 89 -8.02 41.81 20.00
C TYR A 89 -7.05 41.49 18.86
N GLY A 90 -6.83 42.45 17.94
CA GLY A 90 -5.89 42.27 16.83
C GLY A 90 -4.45 42.02 17.30
N ARG A 91 -4.01 42.67 18.38
CA ARG A 91 -2.68 42.41 18.97
C ARG A 91 -2.60 41.02 19.58
N MET A 92 -3.69 40.54 20.17
CA MET A 92 -3.78 39.20 20.77
C MET A 92 -3.78 38.08 19.71
N LEU A 93 -4.37 38.35 18.54
CA LEU A 93 -4.43 37.42 17.40
C LEU A 93 -3.09 37.22 16.69
N ARG A 94 -2.11 38.11 16.86
CA ARG A 94 -0.77 37.97 16.24
C ARG A 94 -0.11 36.64 16.55
N VAL A 95 -0.23 36.14 17.79
CA VAL A 95 0.40 34.90 18.21
C VAL A 95 -0.26 33.68 17.54
N PRO A 96 -1.60 33.50 17.59
CA PRO A 96 -2.30 32.49 16.81
C PRO A 96 -1.98 32.53 15.31
N PHE A 97 -1.97 33.71 14.69
CA PHE A 97 -1.66 33.86 13.26
C PHE A 97 -0.24 33.42 12.92
N MET A 98 0.73 33.71 13.79
CA MET A 98 2.11 33.26 13.60
C MET A 98 2.20 31.72 13.60
N TYR A 99 1.50 31.05 14.51
CA TYR A 99 1.41 29.58 14.52
C TYR A 99 0.67 29.05 13.29
N ALA A 100 -0.43 29.69 12.90
CA ALA A 100 -1.19 29.30 11.73
C ALA A 100 -0.35 29.38 10.45
N LEU A 101 0.38 30.47 10.25
CA LEU A 101 1.23 30.64 9.07
C LEU A 101 2.40 29.63 9.06
N ALA A 102 3.05 29.43 10.21
CA ALA A 102 4.16 28.48 10.33
C ALA A 102 3.70 27.03 10.07
N LEU A 103 2.57 26.62 10.67
CA LEU A 103 2.03 25.29 10.48
C LEU A 103 1.40 25.09 9.11
N ALA A 104 0.83 26.14 8.49
CA ALA A 104 0.35 26.07 7.12
C ALA A 104 1.50 25.84 6.15
N ALA A 105 2.62 26.54 6.31
CA ALA A 105 3.82 26.32 5.50
C ALA A 105 4.38 24.90 5.68
N LEU A 106 4.43 24.41 6.92
CA LEU A 106 4.83 23.03 7.22
C LEU A 106 3.87 22.00 6.61
N ASN A 107 2.56 22.22 6.75
CA ASN A 107 1.54 21.33 6.21
C ASN A 107 1.60 21.28 4.68
N LEU A 108 1.80 22.43 4.02
CA LEU A 108 1.98 22.51 2.58
C LEU A 108 3.24 21.78 2.12
N ALA A 109 4.33 21.84 2.88
CA ALA A 109 5.53 21.05 2.59
C ALA A 109 5.29 19.54 2.75
N ILE A 110 4.55 19.14 3.79
CA ILE A 110 4.18 17.72 4.02
C ILE A 110 3.30 17.21 2.89
N VAL A 111 2.17 17.86 2.63
CA VAL A 111 1.19 17.44 1.61
C VAL A 111 1.77 17.55 0.21
N GLY A 112 2.57 18.59 -0.05
CA GLY A 112 3.08 18.86 -1.39
C GLY A 112 4.29 18.05 -1.80
N TYR A 113 5.09 17.57 -0.85
CA TYR A 113 6.32 16.82 -1.15
C TYR A 113 6.34 15.47 -0.44
N ILE A 114 6.22 15.46 0.90
CA ILE A 114 6.45 14.25 1.69
C ILE A 114 5.37 13.20 1.47
N GLN A 115 4.11 13.60 1.47
CA GLN A 115 2.95 12.70 1.34
C GLN A 115 2.93 11.95 0.01
N PRO A 116 3.20 12.58 -1.16
CA PRO A 116 3.31 11.87 -2.44
C PRO A 116 4.34 10.73 -2.42
N TYR A 117 5.56 11.00 -1.92
CA TYR A 117 6.61 9.96 -1.80
C TYR A 117 6.23 8.87 -0.81
N ALA A 118 5.67 9.26 0.34
CA ALA A 118 5.24 8.30 1.36
C ALA A 118 4.13 7.38 0.84
N ARG A 119 3.18 7.93 0.08
CA ARG A 119 2.10 7.16 -0.54
C ARG A 119 2.63 6.18 -1.60
N TYR A 120 3.57 6.62 -2.42
CA TYR A 120 4.25 5.76 -3.38
C TYR A 120 4.97 4.60 -2.68
N ASN A 121 5.77 4.88 -1.65
CA ASN A 121 6.49 3.86 -0.88
C ASN A 121 5.53 2.89 -0.18
N TYR A 122 4.42 3.38 0.37
CA TYR A 122 3.39 2.54 0.98
C TYR A 122 2.79 1.54 -0.02
N GLU A 123 2.41 2.02 -1.21
CA GLU A 123 1.86 1.17 -2.26
C GLU A 123 2.93 0.19 -2.79
N GLY A 124 4.20 0.59 -2.83
CA GLY A 124 5.33 -0.26 -3.19
C GLY A 124 5.52 -1.41 -2.22
N LEU A 125 5.56 -1.12 -0.91
CA LEU A 125 5.62 -2.15 0.14
C LEU A 125 4.41 -3.09 0.09
N ARG A 126 3.22 -2.54 -0.15
CA ARG A 126 1.99 -3.33 -0.28
C ARG A 126 2.04 -4.26 -1.49
N PHE A 127 2.61 -3.80 -2.59
CA PHE A 127 2.82 -4.60 -3.79
C PHE A 127 3.87 -5.69 -3.53
N GLU A 128 5.04 -5.33 -3.00
CA GLU A 128 6.13 -6.25 -2.68
C GLU A 128 5.67 -7.37 -1.74
N LEU A 129 4.87 -7.06 -0.73
CA LEU A 129 4.29 -8.06 0.17
C LEU A 129 3.39 -9.03 -0.59
N ARG A 130 2.49 -8.53 -1.44
CA ARG A 130 1.59 -9.37 -2.25
C ARG A 130 2.32 -10.22 -3.27
N THR A 131 3.39 -9.69 -3.87
CA THR A 131 4.16 -10.39 -4.90
C THR A 131 5.16 -11.36 -4.29
N GLY A 132 5.79 -10.99 -3.18
CA GLY A 132 6.66 -11.85 -2.38
C GLY A 132 5.87 -13.00 -1.75
N ALA A 133 4.62 -12.74 -1.34
CA ALA A 133 3.70 -13.77 -0.89
C ALA A 133 3.46 -14.86 -1.94
N LEU A 134 3.49 -14.57 -3.25
CA LEU A 134 3.29 -15.61 -4.27
C LEU A 134 4.38 -16.70 -4.25
N GLY A 135 5.60 -16.37 -3.83
CA GLY A 135 6.67 -17.35 -3.60
C GLY A 135 6.50 -18.16 -2.31
N ALA A 136 5.76 -17.63 -1.32
CA ALA A 136 5.54 -18.24 0.01
C ALA A 136 4.12 -18.79 0.24
N SER A 137 3.16 -18.51 -0.65
CA SER A 137 1.72 -18.79 -0.52
C SER A 137 1.32 -20.15 -1.09
N ILE A 138 2.29 -20.95 -1.59
CA ILE A 138 2.01 -22.35 -1.91
C ILE A 138 1.91 -23.13 -0.60
N LYS A 139 0.72 -23.07 0.02
CA LYS A 139 0.40 -23.82 1.23
C LYS A 139 0.31 -25.30 0.91
N VAL A 140 1.18 -26.07 1.54
CA VAL A 140 1.23 -27.52 1.44
C VAL A 140 -0.07 -28.12 1.99
N GLY A 141 -0.72 -28.99 1.20
CA GLY A 141 -1.94 -29.70 1.57
C GLY A 141 -3.25 -29.00 1.22
N GLU A 142 -3.22 -27.74 0.76
CA GLU A 142 -4.43 -26.98 0.39
C GLU A 142 -4.47 -26.65 -1.11
N PHE A 143 -5.68 -26.55 -1.67
CA PHE A 143 -5.86 -26.04 -3.03
C PHE A 143 -5.74 -24.51 -3.01
N THR A 144 -4.71 -23.99 -3.67
CA THR A 144 -4.44 -22.56 -3.78
C THR A 144 -4.79 -22.10 -5.19
N ASN A 145 -5.65 -21.07 -5.29
CA ASN A 145 -5.98 -20.46 -6.57
C ASN A 145 -4.93 -19.39 -6.92
N MET A 146 -4.27 -19.55 -8.06
CA MET A 146 -3.34 -18.59 -8.63
C MET A 146 -4.07 -17.80 -9.73
N GLY A 147 -4.61 -16.64 -9.34
CA GLY A 147 -5.50 -15.83 -10.19
C GLY A 147 -6.86 -16.50 -10.44
N ASP A 148 -7.61 -16.01 -11.43
CA ASP A 148 -8.97 -16.49 -11.72
C ASP A 148 -9.02 -17.81 -12.51
N ARG A 149 -7.86 -18.30 -12.97
CA ARG A 149 -7.80 -19.36 -14.01
C ARG A 149 -6.89 -20.54 -13.69
N MET A 150 -6.20 -20.55 -12.55
CA MET A 150 -5.30 -21.65 -12.21
C MET A 150 -5.47 -22.06 -10.74
N THR A 151 -5.54 -23.36 -10.48
CA THR A 151 -5.57 -23.95 -9.15
C THR A 151 -4.40 -24.90 -9.02
N LEU A 152 -3.62 -24.74 -7.96
CA LEU A 152 -2.44 -25.55 -7.64
C LEU A 152 -2.62 -26.18 -6.26
N ARG A 153 -2.25 -27.45 -6.12
CA ARG A 153 -2.11 -28.15 -4.84
C ARG A 153 -0.79 -28.88 -4.81
N ILE A 154 -0.09 -28.79 -3.68
CA ILE A 154 1.16 -29.52 -3.43
C ILE A 154 1.02 -30.27 -2.12
N GLU A 155 1.33 -31.56 -2.09
CA GLU A 155 1.19 -32.40 -0.88
C GLU A 155 2.33 -32.26 0.11
N GLU A 156 3.56 -32.05 -0.37
CA GLU A 156 4.72 -31.83 0.49
C GLU A 156 5.73 -30.91 -0.21
N SER A 157 6.37 -30.04 0.58
CA SER A 157 7.42 -29.12 0.13
C SER A 157 8.64 -29.25 1.04
N LYS A 158 9.81 -29.50 0.45
CA LYS A 158 11.10 -29.64 1.12
C LYS A 158 12.11 -28.65 0.53
N ASN A 159 13.16 -28.33 1.29
CA ASN A 159 14.24 -27.43 0.87
C ASN A 159 13.74 -26.06 0.35
N GLU A 160 12.93 -25.37 1.16
CA GLU A 160 12.42 -24.02 0.85
C GLU A 160 11.64 -23.92 -0.48
N GLY A 161 10.86 -24.95 -0.82
CA GLY A 161 10.05 -24.96 -2.06
C GLY A 161 10.79 -25.44 -3.31
N ARG A 162 12.03 -25.91 -3.16
CA ARG A 162 12.82 -26.44 -4.27
C ARG A 162 12.42 -27.88 -4.64
N ASP A 163 12.04 -28.69 -3.66
CA ASP A 163 11.60 -30.07 -3.87
C ASP A 163 10.14 -30.20 -3.49
N LEU A 164 9.28 -30.36 -4.49
CA LEU A 164 7.83 -30.46 -4.32
C LEU A 164 7.37 -31.87 -4.67
N SER A 165 6.44 -32.42 -3.90
CA SER A 165 5.85 -33.75 -4.12
C SER A 165 4.32 -33.72 -4.07
N GLY A 166 3.71 -34.62 -4.84
CA GLY A 166 2.25 -34.75 -4.93
C GLY A 166 1.61 -33.48 -5.49
N ILE A 167 1.98 -33.12 -6.72
CA ILE A 167 1.54 -31.89 -7.36
C ILE A 167 0.28 -32.15 -8.18
N PHE A 168 -0.68 -31.25 -8.04
CA PHE A 168 -1.85 -31.17 -8.90
C PHE A 168 -2.03 -29.73 -9.40
N VAL A 169 -2.11 -29.57 -10.71
CA VAL A 169 -2.33 -28.29 -11.39
C VAL A 169 -3.59 -28.41 -12.22
N ASN A 170 -4.46 -27.41 -12.16
CA ASN A 170 -5.59 -27.26 -13.05
C ASN A 170 -5.59 -25.82 -13.59
N ALA A 171 -5.37 -25.66 -14.89
CA ALA A 171 -5.30 -24.36 -15.55
C ALA A 171 -6.36 -24.24 -16.65
N ARG A 172 -7.01 -23.09 -16.73
CA ARG A 172 -8.02 -22.75 -17.73
C ARG A 172 -7.48 -21.69 -18.68
N ALA A 173 -7.30 -22.04 -19.94
CA ALA A 173 -6.92 -21.09 -20.98
C ALA A 173 -8.11 -20.17 -21.32
N PRO A 174 -7.86 -18.92 -21.77
CA PRO A 174 -8.92 -17.99 -22.20
C PRO A 174 -9.80 -18.52 -23.34
N GLY A 175 -9.33 -19.51 -24.11
CA GLY A 175 -10.09 -20.18 -25.16
C GLY A 175 -11.05 -21.29 -24.68
N GLY A 176 -11.18 -21.49 -23.37
CA GLY A 176 -12.03 -22.54 -22.78
C GLY A 176 -11.35 -23.90 -22.62
N ASP A 177 -10.09 -24.03 -23.05
CA ASP A 177 -9.29 -25.24 -22.83
C ASP A 177 -8.94 -25.39 -21.35
N ILE A 178 -9.06 -26.61 -20.82
CA ILE A 178 -8.72 -26.97 -19.45
C ILE A 178 -7.58 -27.97 -19.51
N VAL A 179 -6.50 -27.67 -18.80
CA VAL A 179 -5.34 -28.53 -18.66
C VAL A 179 -5.19 -28.90 -17.19
N SER A 180 -5.35 -30.19 -16.91
CA SER A 180 -5.15 -30.75 -15.57
C SER A 180 -3.91 -31.64 -15.59
N ALA A 181 -2.95 -31.40 -14.71
CA ALA A 181 -1.74 -32.20 -14.63
C ALA A 181 -1.52 -32.68 -13.18
N THR A 182 -1.15 -33.95 -13.04
CA THR A 182 -0.70 -34.54 -11.77
C THR A 182 0.72 -35.03 -11.94
N ALA A 183 1.60 -34.78 -10.96
CA ALA A 183 2.98 -35.24 -11.00
C ALA A 183 3.48 -35.70 -9.62
N GLU A 184 4.36 -36.72 -9.62
CA GLU A 184 4.98 -37.24 -8.39
C GLU A 184 5.92 -36.21 -7.76
N LYS A 185 6.74 -35.56 -8.59
CA LYS A 185 7.72 -34.55 -8.17
C LYS A 185 7.67 -33.32 -9.04
N GLY A 186 8.09 -32.18 -8.50
CA GLY A 186 8.29 -30.98 -9.28
C GLY A 186 9.29 -30.01 -8.68
N GLN A 187 9.83 -29.17 -9.53
CA GLN A 187 10.87 -28.21 -9.20
C GLN A 187 10.69 -26.95 -10.02
N PHE A 188 10.85 -25.79 -9.38
CA PHE A 188 10.93 -24.51 -10.08
C PHE A 188 12.36 -24.28 -10.58
N LEU A 189 12.50 -24.05 -11.87
CA LEU A 189 13.75 -23.70 -12.54
C LEU A 189 13.64 -22.26 -13.04
N ARG A 190 14.70 -21.48 -12.83
CA ARG A 190 14.83 -20.16 -13.46
C ARG A 190 15.23 -20.34 -14.92
N THR A 191 14.65 -19.51 -15.78
CA THR A 191 15.07 -19.38 -17.17
C THR A 191 15.84 -18.06 -17.36
N ASP A 192 16.37 -17.83 -18.55
CA ASP A 192 17.09 -16.60 -18.88
C ASP A 192 16.15 -15.38 -18.96
N ASP A 193 14.85 -15.62 -19.15
CA ASP A 193 13.79 -14.62 -19.05
C ASP A 193 13.37 -14.40 -17.59
N PRO A 194 13.53 -13.20 -17.01
CA PRO A 194 13.17 -12.92 -15.63
C PRO A 194 11.65 -12.99 -15.36
N ASP A 195 10.81 -12.94 -16.40
CA ASP A 195 9.35 -12.92 -16.27
C ASP A 195 8.71 -14.31 -16.39
N VAL A 196 9.51 -15.36 -16.61
CA VAL A 196 9.04 -16.73 -16.78
C VAL A 196 9.75 -17.65 -15.80
N ILE A 197 9.00 -18.48 -15.09
CA ILE A 197 9.58 -19.60 -14.33
C ILE A 197 9.16 -20.91 -14.97
N ILE A 198 10.10 -21.85 -15.08
CA ILE A 198 9.81 -23.18 -15.59
C ILE A 198 9.44 -24.05 -14.41
N PHE A 199 8.20 -24.55 -14.39
CA PHE A 199 7.81 -25.58 -13.44
C PHE A 199 8.02 -26.95 -14.07
N ARG A 200 9.14 -27.60 -13.72
CA ARG A 200 9.47 -28.92 -14.21
C ARG A 200 8.74 -29.96 -13.37
N LEU A 201 7.79 -30.65 -14.00
CA LEU A 201 7.05 -31.77 -13.43
C LEU A 201 7.74 -33.07 -13.85
N THR A 202 7.90 -34.00 -12.92
CA THR A 202 8.54 -35.31 -13.16
C THR A 202 7.58 -36.43 -12.81
N LYS A 203 7.49 -37.43 -13.70
CA LYS A 203 6.59 -38.60 -13.61
C LYS A 203 5.16 -38.17 -13.37
N GLY A 204 4.51 -37.71 -14.42
CA GLY A 204 3.16 -37.18 -14.34
C GLY A 204 2.26 -37.58 -15.49
N THR A 205 1.01 -37.18 -15.35
CA THR A 205 -0.03 -37.36 -16.36
C THR A 205 -0.72 -36.02 -16.55
N LEU A 206 -0.82 -35.59 -17.81
CA LEU A 206 -1.51 -34.37 -18.23
C LEU A 206 -2.76 -34.77 -18.99
N ILE A 207 -3.89 -34.19 -18.59
CA ILE A 207 -5.19 -34.33 -19.21
C ILE A 207 -5.52 -32.99 -19.85
N HIS A 208 -5.61 -32.97 -21.16
CA HIS A 208 -6.01 -31.80 -21.93
C HIS A 208 -7.44 -32.00 -22.43
N GLN A 209 -8.33 -31.13 -21.96
CA GLN A 209 -9.72 -31.06 -22.38
C GLN A 209 -9.95 -29.75 -23.14
N SER A 210 -10.38 -29.86 -24.39
CA SER A 210 -10.72 -28.72 -25.25
C SER A 210 -12.16 -28.86 -25.73
N PRO A 211 -12.93 -27.76 -25.86
CA PRO A 211 -14.24 -27.77 -26.52
C PRO A 211 -14.20 -28.29 -27.97
N LYS A 212 -13.01 -28.37 -28.59
CA LYS A 212 -12.79 -28.84 -29.96
C LYS A 212 -12.65 -30.36 -30.08
N PHE A 213 -12.54 -31.08 -28.96
CA PHE A 213 -12.36 -32.54 -28.95
C PHE A 213 -13.50 -33.19 -28.16
N ASP A 214 -14.13 -34.20 -28.75
CA ASP A 214 -15.20 -34.97 -28.09
C ASP A 214 -14.69 -35.83 -26.92
N VAL A 215 -13.38 -36.13 -26.89
CA VAL A 215 -12.73 -36.92 -25.84
C VAL A 215 -11.50 -36.20 -25.27
N PRO A 216 -11.30 -36.22 -23.93
CA PRO A 216 -10.08 -35.71 -23.31
C PRO A 216 -8.84 -36.46 -23.79
N ARG A 217 -7.74 -35.75 -23.98
CA ARG A 217 -6.44 -36.33 -24.34
C ARG A 217 -5.59 -36.51 -23.11
N VAL A 218 -5.03 -37.70 -22.93
CA VAL A 218 -4.16 -38.04 -21.81
C VAL A 218 -2.73 -38.22 -22.33
N LEU A 219 -1.78 -37.53 -21.70
CA LEU A 219 -0.36 -37.61 -21.98
C LEU A 219 0.37 -38.01 -20.69
N THR A 220 1.03 -39.16 -20.70
CA THR A 220 1.97 -39.54 -19.64
C THR A 220 3.36 -39.05 -20.00
N PHE A 221 4.08 -38.46 -19.04
CA PHE A 221 5.40 -37.89 -19.27
C PHE A 221 6.36 -38.26 -18.13
N ASP A 222 7.63 -38.50 -18.51
CA ASP A 222 8.72 -38.65 -17.55
C ASP A 222 9.17 -37.29 -17.00
N ALA A 223 9.27 -36.28 -17.87
CA ALA A 223 9.51 -34.90 -17.50
C ALA A 223 8.70 -33.97 -18.42
N HIS A 224 8.06 -32.96 -17.85
CA HIS A 224 7.34 -31.95 -18.59
C HIS A 224 7.59 -30.58 -17.96
N ASP A 225 8.00 -29.64 -18.81
CA ASP A 225 8.27 -28.27 -18.40
C ASP A 225 7.03 -27.44 -18.70
N LEU A 226 6.35 -27.02 -17.63
CA LEU A 226 5.23 -26.11 -17.72
C LEU A 226 5.75 -24.69 -17.50
N PRO A 227 5.83 -23.84 -18.55
CA PRO A 227 6.16 -22.43 -18.34
C PRO A 227 5.01 -21.80 -17.58
N ILE A 228 5.32 -21.28 -16.40
CA ILE A 228 4.41 -20.42 -15.66
C ILE A 228 4.88 -19.01 -15.98
N ASP A 229 4.08 -18.32 -16.78
CA ASP A 229 4.17 -16.88 -16.85
C ASP A 229 3.95 -16.40 -15.41
N LEU A 230 5.01 -15.88 -14.78
CA LEU A 230 4.75 -15.07 -13.61
C LEU A 230 3.79 -13.98 -14.10
N PRO A 231 2.78 -13.60 -13.31
CA PRO A 231 2.11 -12.35 -13.62
C PRO A 231 3.26 -11.38 -13.82
N LYS A 232 3.41 -10.83 -15.04
CA LYS A 232 4.38 -9.76 -15.29
C LYS A 232 4.09 -8.84 -14.15
N PHE A 233 4.99 -8.80 -13.17
CA PHE A 233 4.81 -7.88 -12.08
C PHE A 233 4.80 -6.59 -12.86
N GLU A 234 3.62 -5.98 -13.06
CA GLU A 234 3.53 -4.66 -13.65
C GLU A 234 4.58 -3.92 -12.83
N GLN A 235 5.73 -3.63 -13.44
CA GLN A 235 6.90 -3.14 -12.72
C GLN A 235 6.32 -2.07 -11.84
N PHE A 236 6.44 -2.22 -10.50
CA PHE A 236 5.64 -1.42 -9.59
C PHE A 236 5.64 0.00 -10.13
N ARG A 237 4.44 0.44 -10.57
CA ARG A 237 4.29 1.52 -11.55
C ARG A 237 5.21 2.69 -11.20
N GLN A 238 5.77 3.38 -12.18
CA GLN A 238 6.64 4.51 -11.83
C GLN A 238 5.83 5.59 -11.13
N ARG A 239 6.45 6.26 -10.15
CA ARG A 239 5.83 7.34 -9.37
C ARG A 239 5.27 8.41 -10.30
N GLY A 240 3.99 8.72 -10.14
CA GLY A 240 3.32 9.79 -10.90
C GLY A 240 2.28 9.32 -11.90
N GLU A 241 2.07 8.00 -12.05
CA GLU A 241 0.93 7.46 -12.80
C GLU A 241 -0.42 7.65 -12.08
N ARG A 242 -0.42 7.89 -10.77
CA ARG A 242 -1.60 8.34 -10.01
C ARG A 242 -1.41 9.77 -9.52
N ASN A 243 -2.43 10.60 -9.65
CA ASN A 243 -2.37 12.01 -9.24
C ASN A 243 -2.03 12.22 -7.76
N LEU A 244 -2.43 11.27 -6.90
CA LEU A 244 -2.16 11.31 -5.46
C LEU A 244 -0.69 11.02 -5.10
N GLU A 245 0.13 10.63 -6.07
CA GLU A 245 1.57 10.35 -5.94
C GLU A 245 2.44 11.46 -6.57
N LEU A 246 1.80 12.47 -7.16
CA LEU A 246 2.46 13.64 -7.72
C LEU A 246 2.62 14.74 -6.66
N THR A 247 3.76 15.42 -6.72
CA THR A 247 4.02 16.60 -5.89
C THR A 247 3.28 17.82 -6.41
N LEU A 248 3.05 18.82 -5.56
CA LEU A 248 2.38 20.07 -5.96
C LEU A 248 3.03 20.76 -7.18
N PRO A 249 4.38 20.84 -7.31
CA PRO A 249 5.02 21.38 -8.51
C PRO A 249 4.80 20.52 -9.77
N GLU A 250 4.71 19.20 -9.62
CA GLU A 250 4.45 18.28 -10.74
C GLU A 250 3.00 18.42 -11.22
N LEU A 251 2.04 18.49 -10.28
CA LEU A 251 0.62 18.78 -10.57
C LEU A 251 0.45 20.14 -11.26
N ALA A 252 1.15 21.18 -10.80
CA ALA A 252 1.10 22.50 -11.41
C ALA A 252 1.63 22.51 -12.86
N ARG A 253 2.62 21.68 -13.18
CA ARG A 253 3.10 21.50 -14.57
C ARG A 253 2.10 20.78 -15.44
N ILE A 254 1.48 19.70 -14.94
CA ILE A 254 0.47 18.92 -15.68
C ILE A 254 -0.79 19.75 -15.92
N GLY A 255 -1.24 20.52 -14.94
CA GLY A 255 -2.40 21.40 -15.08
C GLY A 255 -2.23 22.57 -16.06
N GLY A 256 -0.98 22.88 -16.44
CA GLY A 256 -0.61 23.90 -17.42
C GLY A 256 -0.09 23.36 -18.75
N ASP A 257 -0.07 22.03 -18.95
CA ASP A 257 0.39 21.41 -20.19
C ASP A 257 -0.81 21.00 -21.07
N ASP A 258 -1.00 21.71 -22.18
CA ASP A 258 -2.11 21.49 -23.11
C ASP A 258 -2.02 20.16 -23.88
N SER A 259 -0.86 19.48 -23.82
CA SER A 259 -0.63 18.19 -24.48
C SER A 259 -1.16 16.97 -23.70
N LYS A 260 -1.56 17.14 -22.44
CA LYS A 260 -2.09 16.08 -21.56
C LYS A 260 -3.61 15.95 -21.66
N SER A 261 -4.15 14.75 -21.41
CA SER A 261 -5.58 14.48 -21.61
C SER A 261 -6.44 15.34 -20.68
N GLU A 262 -7.64 15.73 -21.11
CA GLU A 262 -8.54 16.60 -20.33
C GLU A 262 -8.86 15.99 -18.95
N THR A 263 -8.94 14.65 -18.88
CA THR A 263 -9.14 13.90 -17.64
C THR A 263 -7.93 13.96 -16.70
N GLU A 264 -6.70 13.95 -17.23
CA GLU A 264 -5.47 14.12 -16.43
C GLU A 264 -5.33 15.56 -15.90
N ARG A 265 -5.77 16.56 -16.68
CA ARG A 265 -5.78 17.96 -16.23
C ARG A 265 -6.83 18.22 -15.16
N ASP A 266 -8.04 17.71 -15.31
CA ASP A 266 -9.11 17.93 -14.33
C ASP A 266 -8.80 17.27 -12.99
N THR A 267 -8.22 16.08 -13.01
CA THR A 267 -7.81 15.36 -11.80
C THR A 267 -6.56 15.94 -11.14
N SER A 268 -5.80 16.81 -11.83
CA SER A 268 -4.71 17.60 -11.24
C SER A 268 -5.19 18.91 -10.57
N ARG A 269 -6.40 19.36 -10.91
CA ARG A 269 -7.01 20.62 -10.43
C ARG A 269 -7.98 20.43 -9.25
N SER A 270 -8.40 19.19 -8.98
CA SER A 270 -9.27 18.79 -7.86
C SER A 270 -8.49 18.48 -6.59
#